data_AF-K2BC28-F1
#
_entry.id   AF-K2BC28-F1
#
_cell.length_a   1.000
_cell.length_b   1.000
_cell.length_c   1.000
_cell.angle_alpha   90.00
_cell.angle_beta   90.00
_cell.angle_gamma   90.00
#
_symmetry.space_group_name_H-M   'P 1'
#
loop_
_entity.id
_entity.type
_entity.pdbx_description
1 polymer ?
#
loop_
_entity_poly.entity_id
_entity_poly.type
_entity_poly.pdbx_seq_one_letter_code
_entity_poly.pdbx_strand_id
1 'polypeptide(L)'
;MSFRQRPLLDVAVSRNRSDALSIFMSRVYAWMTVGILVTGLVSYFVGNNPQLVAKIFMNKPFFWMVVIVQLLSVVYLSVMVNRISATAAAITFVMYSGLTGLTLSMIFVLYSQASIASAFGATAISFGGLSLFGYITRRNLGPIGSFCMMGLFGLIGLMLLSL
;
A
#
# COMPACT_ATOMS: atom_id res chain seq x y z
N MET A 1 3.61 -47.32 22.27
CA MET A 1 2.89 -46.31 23.08
C MET A 1 2.93 -44.90 22.47
N SER A 2 2.91 -44.72 21.13
CA SER A 2 3.27 -43.46 20.45
C SER A 2 2.14 -42.74 19.69
N PHE A 3 0.90 -43.24 19.72
CA PHE A 3 -0.21 -42.70 18.90
C PHE A 3 -1.04 -41.61 19.58
N ARG A 4 -0.87 -41.35 20.89
CA ARG A 4 -1.71 -40.40 21.66
C ARG A 4 -1.18 -38.95 21.69
N GLN A 5 0.09 -38.73 21.34
CA GLN A 5 0.73 -37.39 21.40
C GLN A 5 0.64 -36.57 20.10
N ARG A 6 0.40 -37.23 18.96
CA ARG A 6 0.30 -36.57 17.63
C ARG A 6 -0.74 -35.43 17.55
N PRO A 7 -1.99 -35.58 18.04
CA PRO A 7 -2.98 -34.51 17.90
C PRO A 7 -2.63 -33.24 18.69
N LEU A 8 -1.89 -33.34 19.80
CA LEU A 8 -1.52 -32.17 20.61
C LEU A 8 -0.37 -31.39 19.98
N LEU A 9 0.57 -32.08 19.32
CA LEU A 9 1.67 -31.44 18.60
C LEU A 9 1.17 -30.73 17.33
N ASP A 10 0.25 -31.35 16.57
CA ASP A 10 -0.30 -30.76 15.34
C ASP A 10 -1.12 -29.48 15.63
N VAL A 11 -1.86 -29.46 16.74
CA VAL A 11 -2.62 -28.27 17.20
C VAL A 11 -1.67 -27.17 17.71
N ALA A 12 -0.60 -27.53 18.41
CA ALA A 12 0.40 -26.55 18.85
C ALA A 12 1.19 -25.92 17.68
N VAL A 13 1.57 -26.73 16.68
CA VAL A 13 2.29 -26.25 15.47
C VAL A 13 1.40 -25.36 14.60
N SER A 14 0.14 -25.74 14.38
CA SER A 14 -0.81 -24.94 13.60
C SER A 14 -1.12 -23.59 14.26
N ARG A 15 -1.28 -23.57 15.60
CA ARG A 15 -1.49 -22.35 16.38
C ARG A 15 -0.30 -21.39 16.32
N ASN A 16 0.92 -21.91 16.49
CA ASN A 16 2.15 -21.10 16.38
C ASN A 16 2.29 -20.46 14.98
N ARG A 17 1.90 -21.17 13.91
CA ARG A 17 1.94 -20.64 12.55
C ARG A 17 0.92 -19.51 12.33
N SER A 18 -0.32 -19.65 12.82
CA SER A 18 -1.33 -18.60 12.70
C SER A 18 -0.93 -17.35 13.48
N ASP A 19 -0.37 -17.51 14.67
CA ASP A 19 0.04 -16.39 15.51
C ASP A 19 1.22 -15.63 14.86
N ALA A 20 2.21 -16.36 14.32
CA ALA A 20 3.32 -15.77 13.57
C ALA A 20 2.87 -15.00 12.31
N LEU A 21 1.90 -15.53 11.56
CA LEU A 21 1.33 -14.85 10.39
C LEU A 21 0.58 -13.58 10.79
N SER A 22 -0.20 -13.61 11.87
CA SER A 22 -0.94 -12.44 12.33
C SER A 22 -0.01 -11.30 12.78
N ILE A 23 1.07 -11.63 13.50
CA ILE A 23 2.09 -10.68 13.94
C ILE A 23 2.83 -10.11 12.72
N PHE A 24 3.17 -10.96 11.75
CA PHE A 24 3.80 -10.51 10.50
C PHE A 24 2.92 -9.53 9.74
N MET A 25 1.63 -9.86 9.55
CA MET A 25 0.69 -8.99 8.83
C MET A 25 0.45 -7.66 9.56
N SER A 26 0.32 -7.69 10.90
CA SER A 26 0.20 -6.47 11.71
C SER A 26 1.40 -5.53 11.51
N ARG A 27 2.63 -6.07 11.46
CA ARG A 27 3.84 -5.29 11.19
C ARG A 27 3.86 -4.72 9.77
N VAL A 28 3.44 -5.51 8.78
CA VAL A 28 3.33 -5.03 7.38
C VAL A 28 2.34 -3.87 7.30
N TYR A 29 1.16 -4.00 7.90
CA TYR A 29 0.17 -2.93 7.92
C TYR A 29 0.68 -1.68 8.63
N ALA A 30 1.37 -1.82 9.77
CA ALA A 30 1.97 -0.68 10.46
C ALA A 30 2.96 0.08 9.55
N TRP A 31 3.84 -0.63 8.84
CA TRP A 31 4.76 -0.01 7.89
C TRP A 31 4.07 0.65 6.70
N MET A 32 3.01 0.04 6.17
CA MET A 32 2.22 0.64 5.10
C MET A 32 1.49 1.90 5.56
N THR A 33 0.95 1.92 6.78
CA THR A 33 0.36 3.12 7.37
C THR A 33 1.37 4.26 7.48
N VAL A 34 2.61 3.96 7.92
CA VAL A 34 3.69 4.96 7.95
C VAL A 34 3.98 5.50 6.55
N GLY A 35 4.10 4.64 5.53
CA GLY A 35 4.32 5.08 4.15
C GLY A 35 3.21 5.98 3.61
N ILE A 36 1.94 5.62 3.85
CA ILE A 36 0.78 6.43 3.46
C ILE A 36 0.79 7.78 4.19
N LEU A 37 1.07 7.81 5.50
CA LEU A 37 1.16 9.05 6.27
C LEU A 37 2.27 9.96 5.74
N VAL A 38 3.45 9.42 5.45
CA VAL A 38 4.56 10.19 4.86
C VAL A 38 4.15 10.76 3.50
N THR A 39 3.57 9.93 2.64
CA THR A 39 3.09 10.34 1.31
C THR A 39 2.04 11.46 1.41
N GLY A 40 1.06 11.30 2.31
CA GLY A 40 0.00 12.28 2.56
C GLY A 40 0.53 13.60 3.11
N LEU A 41 1.44 13.56 4.09
CA LEU A 41 2.04 14.77 4.65
C LEU A 41 2.87 15.52 3.59
N VAL A 42 3.75 14.82 2.87
CA VAL A 42 4.59 15.46 1.85
C VAL A 42 3.73 16.04 0.73
N SER A 43 2.72 15.31 0.23
CA SER A 43 1.82 15.80 -0.81
C SER A 43 1.01 17.01 -0.35
N TYR A 44 0.52 17.02 0.90
CA TYR A 44 -0.17 18.16 1.48
C TYR A 44 0.74 19.38 1.62
N PHE A 45 1.95 19.22 2.17
CA PHE A 45 2.90 20.33 2.33
C PHE A 45 3.31 20.92 0.98
N VAL A 46 3.59 20.10 -0.01
CA VAL A 46 3.98 20.58 -1.35
C VAL A 46 2.78 21.17 -2.08
N GLY A 47 1.63 20.50 -2.06
CA GLY A 47 0.43 20.87 -2.80
C GLY A 47 -0.19 22.19 -2.37
N ASN A 48 -0.07 22.58 -1.09
CA ASN A 48 -0.55 23.87 -0.59
C ASN A 48 0.42 25.04 -0.83
N ASN A 49 1.60 24.79 -1.42
CA ASN A 49 2.62 25.81 -1.66
C ASN A 49 2.83 26.03 -3.17
N PRO A 50 2.20 27.05 -3.79
CA PRO A 50 2.28 27.28 -5.23
C PRO A 50 3.70 27.41 -5.77
N GLN A 51 4.62 27.97 -4.97
CA GLN A 51 6.03 28.11 -5.34
C GLN A 51 6.76 26.76 -5.42
N LEU A 52 6.44 25.81 -4.52
CA LEU A 52 7.04 24.47 -4.53
C LEU A 52 6.49 23.66 -5.70
N VAL A 53 5.17 23.70 -5.91
CA VAL A 53 4.52 23.09 -7.07
C VAL A 53 5.16 23.62 -8.37
N ALA A 54 5.27 24.93 -8.54
CA ALA A 54 5.88 25.52 -9.72
C ALA A 54 7.33 25.02 -9.93
N LYS A 55 8.15 24.99 -8.88
CA LYS A 55 9.54 24.50 -8.96
C LYS A 55 9.63 23.03 -9.38
N ILE A 56 8.71 22.19 -8.90
CA ILE A 56 8.72 20.75 -9.18
C ILE A 56 8.18 20.47 -10.58
N PHE A 57 7.03 21.05 -10.94
CA PHE A 57 6.30 20.69 -12.16
C PHE A 57 6.67 21.54 -13.38
N MET A 58 7.07 22.81 -13.21
CA MET A 58 7.50 23.64 -14.35
C MET A 58 8.93 23.29 -14.80
N ASN A 59 9.76 22.79 -13.88
CA ASN A 59 11.11 22.33 -14.20
C ASN A 59 11.09 20.88 -14.68
N LYS A 60 10.78 20.68 -15.97
CA LYS A 60 10.69 19.37 -16.62
C LYS A 60 11.86 18.41 -16.31
N PRO A 61 13.14 18.79 -16.38
CA PRO A 61 14.23 17.86 -16.05
C PRO A 61 14.23 17.45 -14.57
N PHE A 62 13.86 18.35 -13.66
CA PHE A 62 13.75 18.01 -12.24
C PHE A 62 12.58 17.04 -11.97
N PHE A 63 11.43 17.27 -12.60
CA PHE A 63 10.28 16.35 -12.49
C PHE A 63 10.66 14.92 -12.94
N TRP A 64 11.28 14.78 -14.11
CA TRP A 64 11.71 13.48 -14.62
C TRP A 64 12.78 12.84 -13.74
N MET A 65 13.70 13.61 -13.17
CA MET A 65 14.66 13.11 -12.19
C MET A 65 13.95 12.49 -10.99
N VAL A 66 12.95 13.18 -10.41
CA VAL A 66 12.18 12.66 -9.26
C VAL A 66 11.46 11.36 -9.63
N VAL A 67 10.83 11.30 -10.80
CA VAL A 67 10.13 10.10 -11.28
C VAL A 67 11.10 8.93 -11.47
N ILE A 68 12.27 9.16 -12.07
CA ILE A 68 13.28 8.12 -12.27
C ILE A 68 13.80 7.61 -10.92
N VAL A 69 14.13 8.51 -9.99
CA VAL A 69 14.60 8.11 -8.65
C VAL A 69 13.52 7.35 -7.89
N GLN A 70 12.25 7.73 -8.03
CA GLN A 70 11.12 7.01 -7.44
C GLN A 70 11.04 5.57 -7.98
N LEU A 71 11.13 5.38 -9.31
CA LEU A 71 11.11 4.05 -9.93
C LEU A 71 12.35 3.22 -9.55
N LEU A 72 13.53 3.82 -9.53
CA LEU A 72 14.75 3.14 -9.09
C LEU A 72 14.65 2.69 -7.63
N SER A 73 14.04 3.49 -6.76
CA SER A 73 13.87 3.15 -5.35
C SER A 73 13.00 1.89 -5.16
N VAL A 74 11.90 1.76 -5.89
CA VAL A 74 11.02 0.57 -5.78
C VAL A 74 11.64 -0.68 -6.42
N VAL A 75 12.34 -0.52 -7.54
CA VAL A 75 13.07 -1.64 -8.18
C VAL A 75 14.21 -2.10 -7.29
N TYR A 76 14.99 -1.16 -6.74
CA TYR A 76 16.07 -1.47 -5.81
C TYR A 76 15.55 -2.22 -4.60
N LEU A 77 14.47 -1.77 -3.96
CA LEU A 77 13.84 -2.50 -2.86
C LEU A 77 13.42 -3.91 -3.28
N SER A 78 12.74 -4.04 -4.41
CA SER A 78 12.23 -5.35 -4.87
C SER A 78 13.34 -6.37 -5.12
N VAL A 79 14.47 -5.94 -5.70
CA VAL A 79 15.60 -6.83 -6.00
C VAL A 79 16.46 -7.09 -4.76
N MET A 80 16.69 -6.06 -3.94
CA MET A 80 17.68 -6.11 -2.87
C MET A 80 17.09 -6.41 -1.49
N VAL A 81 15.77 -6.56 -1.34
CA VAL A 81 15.12 -6.82 -0.03
C VAL A 81 15.69 -8.03 0.71
N ASN A 82 16.12 -9.08 -0.01
CA ASN A 82 16.72 -10.28 0.59
C ASN A 82 18.22 -10.13 0.91
N ARG A 83 18.85 -9.04 0.48
CA ARG A 83 20.29 -8.79 0.57
C ARG A 83 20.65 -7.61 1.48
N ILE A 84 19.69 -6.75 1.82
CA ILE A 84 19.90 -5.55 2.65
C ILE A 84 19.35 -5.74 4.07
N SER A 85 19.84 -4.93 5.01
CA SER A 85 19.31 -4.92 6.37
C SER A 85 17.88 -4.36 6.41
N ALA A 86 17.11 -4.75 7.42
CA ALA A 86 15.76 -4.25 7.63
C ALA A 86 15.71 -2.71 7.73
N THR A 87 16.73 -2.10 8.35
CA THR A 87 16.84 -0.64 8.47
C THR A 87 17.08 0.03 7.12
N ALA A 88 17.96 -0.52 6.28
CA ALA A 88 18.21 0.02 4.95
C ALA A 88 16.95 -0.06 4.06
N ALA A 89 16.20 -1.17 4.15
CA ALA A 89 14.92 -1.33 3.47
C ALA A 89 13.89 -0.29 3.96
N ALA A 90 13.78 -0.07 5.27
CA ALA A 90 12.88 0.91 5.86
C ALA A 90 13.19 2.35 5.40
N ILE A 91 14.48 2.76 5.43
CA ILE A 91 14.89 4.09 4.98
C ILE A 91 14.56 4.29 3.51
N THR A 92 14.88 3.31 2.66
CA THR A 92 14.59 3.39 1.23
C THR A 92 13.09 3.44 0.97
N PHE A 93 12.27 2.71 1.74
CA PHE A 93 10.81 2.73 1.64
C PHE A 93 10.22 4.09 2.05
N VAL A 94 10.72 4.70 3.14
CA VAL A 94 10.29 6.03 3.57
C VAL A 94 10.70 7.09 2.55
N MET A 95 11.91 7.00 2.00
CA MET A 95 12.37 7.86 0.91
C MET A 95 11.45 7.72 -0.31
N TYR A 96 11.18 6.50 -0.74
CA TYR A 96 10.24 6.21 -1.84
C TYR A 96 8.86 6.84 -1.58
N SER A 97 8.31 6.65 -0.38
CA SER A 97 7.01 7.21 0.02
C SER A 97 7.01 8.75 -0.01
N GLY A 98 8.11 9.39 0.42
CA GLY A 98 8.28 10.84 0.30
C GLY A 98 8.31 11.32 -1.15
N LEU A 99 9.04 10.62 -2.03
CA LEU A 99 9.08 10.92 -3.47
C LEU A 99 7.70 10.72 -4.13
N THR A 100 6.98 9.67 -3.73
CA THR A 100 5.59 9.47 -4.17
C THR A 100 4.67 10.60 -3.68
N GLY A 101 4.88 11.12 -2.48
CA GLY A 101 4.14 12.29 -1.98
C GLY A 101 4.43 13.54 -2.81
N LEU A 102 5.69 13.76 -3.19
CA LEU A 102 6.10 14.85 -4.07
C LEU A 102 5.39 14.77 -5.43
N THR A 103 5.36 13.59 -6.07
CA THR A 103 4.69 13.42 -7.36
C THR A 103 3.17 13.50 -7.26
N LEU A 104 2.58 12.98 -6.18
CA LEU A 104 1.13 13.08 -5.91
C LEU A 104 0.66 14.47 -5.51
N SER A 105 1.55 15.40 -5.14
CA SER A 105 1.15 16.77 -4.78
C SER A 105 0.33 17.50 -5.86
N MET A 106 0.44 17.07 -7.13
CA MET A 106 -0.36 17.58 -8.25
C MET A 106 -1.88 17.47 -8.02
N ILE A 107 -2.34 16.48 -7.24
CA ILE A 107 -3.78 16.30 -6.99
C ILE A 107 -4.40 17.49 -6.26
N PHE A 108 -3.62 18.19 -5.42
CA PHE A 108 -4.07 19.39 -4.70
C PHE A 108 -4.23 20.62 -5.61
N VAL A 109 -3.66 20.58 -6.81
CA VAL A 109 -3.83 21.63 -7.83
C VAL A 109 -5.09 21.37 -8.66
N LEU A 110 -5.39 20.09 -8.93
CA LEU A 110 -6.47 19.68 -9.83
C LEU A 110 -7.82 19.48 -9.12
N TYR A 111 -7.80 19.09 -7.85
CA TYR A 111 -8.99 18.74 -7.08
C TYR A 111 -9.15 19.60 -5.83
N SER A 112 -10.39 19.78 -5.39
CA SER A 112 -10.69 20.50 -4.14
C SER A 112 -10.29 19.66 -2.92
N GLN A 113 -9.93 20.34 -1.83
CA GLN A 113 -9.60 19.68 -0.56
C GLN A 113 -10.73 18.79 -0.05
N ALA A 114 -11.99 19.21 -0.24
CA ALA A 114 -13.16 18.43 0.12
C ALA A 114 -13.24 17.11 -0.66
N SER A 115 -12.94 17.13 -1.98
CA SER A 115 -12.91 15.93 -2.82
C SER A 115 -11.77 14.98 -2.45
N ILE A 116 -10.61 15.53 -2.08
CA ILE A 116 -9.45 14.74 -1.65
C ILE A 116 -9.75 14.05 -0.32
N ALA A 117 -10.30 14.81 0.65
CA ALA A 117 -10.65 14.29 1.97
C ALA A 117 -11.74 13.22 1.89
N SER A 118 -12.76 13.40 1.04
CA SER A 118 -13.82 12.41 0.87
C SER A 118 -13.31 11.13 0.21
N ALA A 119 -12.46 11.23 -0.82
CA ALA A 119 -11.85 10.06 -1.46
C ALA A 119 -10.93 9.29 -0.49
N PHE A 120 -10.10 9.99 0.29
CA PHE A 120 -9.25 9.37 1.30
C PHE A 120 -10.07 8.71 2.41
N GLY A 121 -11.10 9.39 2.93
CA GLY A 121 -11.98 8.86 3.96
C GLY A 121 -12.73 7.62 3.49
N ALA A 122 -13.31 7.65 2.29
CA ALA A 122 -14.01 6.51 1.70
C ALA A 122 -13.08 5.31 1.54
N THR A 123 -11.89 5.50 0.96
CA THR A 123 -10.92 4.42 0.75
C THR A 123 -10.39 3.85 2.07
N ALA A 124 -10.11 4.69 3.07
CA ALA A 124 -9.66 4.26 4.39
C ALA A 124 -10.72 3.42 5.12
N ILE A 125 -11.99 3.87 5.09
CA ILE A 125 -13.10 3.13 5.69
C ILE A 125 -13.33 1.80 4.96
N SER A 126 -13.34 1.81 3.62
CA SER A 126 -13.51 0.58 2.84
C SER A 126 -12.38 -0.41 3.09
N PHE A 127 -11.12 0.03 3.07
CA PHE A 127 -9.97 -0.82 3.36
C PHE A 127 -10.01 -1.37 4.79
N GLY A 128 -10.27 -0.52 5.78
CA GLY A 128 -10.38 -0.91 7.17
C GLY A 128 -11.51 -1.91 7.42
N GLY A 129 -12.69 -1.65 6.85
CA GLY A 129 -13.86 -2.52 6.95
C GLY A 129 -13.63 -3.88 6.31
N LEU A 130 -13.07 -3.92 5.09
CA LEU A 130 -12.74 -5.16 4.39
C LEU A 130 -11.60 -5.93 5.07
N SER A 131 -10.59 -5.24 5.59
CA SER A 131 -9.49 -5.86 6.35
C SER A 131 -10.02 -6.50 7.63
N LEU A 132 -10.87 -5.81 8.38
CA LEU A 132 -11.53 -6.35 9.57
C LEU A 132 -12.41 -7.55 9.20
N PHE A 133 -13.22 -7.43 8.14
CA PHE A 133 -14.07 -8.52 7.65
C PHE A 133 -13.25 -9.76 7.28
N GLY A 134 -12.11 -9.59 6.60
CA GLY A 134 -11.17 -10.66 6.27
C GLY A 134 -10.49 -11.28 7.49
N TYR A 135 -10.27 -10.50 8.55
CA TYR A 135 -9.66 -10.98 9.80
C TYR A 135 -10.64 -11.79 10.67
N ILE A 136 -11.90 -11.34 10.79
CA ILE A 136 -12.90 -12.00 11.66
C ILE A 136 -13.59 -13.19 10.98
N THR A 137 -13.70 -13.17 9.65
CA THR A 137 -14.42 -14.20 8.90
C THR A 137 -13.70 -15.54 8.91
N ARG A 138 -14.44 -16.61 9.23
CA ARG A 138 -13.97 -18.00 9.14
C ARG A 138 -14.39 -18.71 7.85
N ARG A 139 -15.18 -18.04 7.00
CA ARG A 139 -15.59 -18.59 5.70
C ARG A 139 -14.42 -18.55 4.72
N ASN A 140 -14.37 -19.57 3.85
CA ASN A 140 -13.46 -19.57 2.72
C ASN A 140 -13.92 -18.49 1.72
N LEU A 141 -13.10 -17.43 1.56
CA LEU A 141 -13.35 -16.31 0.66
C LEU A 141 -12.90 -16.60 -0.79
N GLY A 142 -12.32 -17.76 -1.07
CA GLY A 142 -11.84 -18.14 -2.41
C GLY A 142 -12.86 -17.94 -3.53
N PRO A 143 -14.13 -18.37 -3.39
CA PRO A 143 -15.15 -18.15 -4.41
C PRO A 143 -15.46 -16.67 -4.67
N ILE A 144 -15.47 -15.83 -3.63
CA ILE A 144 -15.67 -14.39 -3.76
C ILE A 144 -14.48 -13.76 -4.52
N GLY A 145 -13.25 -14.22 -4.25
CA GLY A 145 -12.07 -13.78 -4.99
C GLY A 145 -12.18 -14.04 -6.49
N SER A 146 -12.63 -15.24 -6.88
CA SER A 146 -12.86 -15.58 -8.29
C SER A 146 -13.93 -14.68 -8.94
N PHE A 147 -14.99 -14.36 -8.21
CA PHE A 147 -16.03 -13.45 -8.67
C PHE A 147 -15.49 -12.01 -8.85
N CYS A 148 -14.71 -11.51 -7.89
CA CYS A 148 -14.08 -10.19 -7.99
C CYS A 148 -13.11 -10.09 -9.17
N MET A 149 -12.38 -11.16 -9.51
CA MET A 149 -11.53 -11.19 -10.69
C MET A 149 -12.35 -11.12 -11.98
N MET A 150 -13.46 -11.86 -12.09
CA MET A 150 -14.39 -11.74 -13.21
C MET A 150 -14.97 -10.33 -13.32
N GLY A 151 -15.38 -9.74 -12.18
CA GLY A 151 -15.89 -8.38 -12.10
C GLY A 151 -14.86 -7.33 -12.51
N LEU A 152 -13.60 -7.47 -12.11
CA LEU A 152 -12.52 -6.57 -12.51
C LEU A 152 -12.34 -6.55 -14.04
N PHE A 153 -12.27 -7.73 -14.68
CA PHE A 153 -12.16 -7.80 -16.14
C PHE A 153 -13.42 -7.27 -16.84
N GLY A 154 -14.60 -7.49 -16.27
CA GLY A 154 -15.85 -6.90 -16.76
C GLY A 154 -15.82 -5.37 -16.71
N LEU A 155 -15.36 -4.77 -15.61
CA LEU A 155 -15.21 -3.32 -15.48
C LEU A 155 -14.16 -2.75 -16.43
N ILE A 156 -13.03 -3.43 -16.62
CA ILE A 156 -12.00 -3.03 -17.59
C ILE A 156 -12.58 -3.09 -19.01
N GLY A 157 -13.32 -4.15 -19.35
CA GLY A 157 -14.00 -4.26 -20.64
C GLY A 157 -15.01 -3.13 -20.88
N LEU A 158 -15.84 -2.83 -19.88
CA LEU A 158 -16.80 -1.72 -19.94
C LEU A 158 -16.09 -0.37 -20.10
N MET A 159 -15.01 -0.12 -19.36
CA MET A 159 -14.21 1.09 -19.48
C MET A 159 -13.65 1.25 -20.91
N LEU A 160 -13.12 0.19 -21.50
CA LEU A 160 -12.57 0.22 -22.86
C LEU A 160 -13.65 0.43 -23.93
N LEU A 161 -14.86 -0.10 -23.73
CA LEU A 161 -15.99 0.12 -24.63
C LEU A 161 -16.59 1.53 -24.49
N SER A 162 -16.45 2.14 -23.32
CA SER A 162 -16.96 3.49 -23.04
C SER A 162 -16.04 4.63 -23.50
N LEU A 163 -14.81 4.29 -23.92
CA LEU A 163 -13.81 5.23 -24.45
C LEU A 163 -14.08 5.54 -25.92
#